data_AF-A0AAU4DBY0-F1
#
_entry.id   AF-A0AAU4DBY0-F1
#
_cell.length_a   1.000
_cell.length_b   1.000
_cell.length_c   1.000
_cell.angle_alpha   90.00
_cell.angle_beta   90.00
_cell.angle_gamma   90.00
#
_symmetry.space_group_name_H-M   'P 1'
#
loop_
_entity.id
_entity.type
_entity.pdbx_description
1 polymer ?
#
loop_
_entity_poly.entity_id
_entity_poly.type
_entity_poly.pdbx_seq_one_letter_code
_entity_poly.pdbx_strand_id
1 'polypeptide(L)'
;MFRLEGYLAWEAEVAAAQREAAGFVERFPWLSGGQREAVREAYEAERLDFTEGVFDRAARRSRRVAEFYRRRCLTICTRWAGACVAAMAVTALLAALPVLLRG
;
A
#
# COMPACT_ATOMS: atom_id res chain seq x y z
N MET A 1 -2.95 -12.62 -7.24
CA MET A 1 -3.00 -12.89 -5.79
C MET A 1 -3.54 -11.69 -5.01
N PHE A 2 -2.88 -10.53 -5.00
CA PHE A 2 -3.33 -9.33 -4.26
C PHE A 2 -4.76 -8.84 -4.54
N ARG A 3 -5.28 -8.99 -5.77
CA ARG A 3 -6.67 -8.59 -6.10
C ARG A 3 -7.70 -9.48 -5.39
N LEU A 4 -7.40 -10.77 -5.24
CA LEU A 4 -8.29 -11.72 -4.57
C LEU A 4 -8.29 -11.49 -3.06
N GLU A 5 -7.12 -11.25 -2.46
CA GLU A 5 -6.99 -10.91 -1.04
C GLU A 5 -7.70 -9.60 -0.70
N GLY A 6 -7.60 -8.58 -1.56
CA GLY A 6 -8.32 -7.32 -1.39
C GLY A 6 -9.85 -7.50 -1.51
N TYR A 7 -10.31 -8.33 -2.43
CA TYR A 7 -11.73 -8.65 -2.58
C TYR A 7 -12.28 -9.37 -1.34
N LEU A 8 -11.57 -10.39 -0.85
CA LEU A 8 -11.98 -11.15 0.34
C LEU A 8 -11.96 -10.28 1.61
N ALA A 9 -10.97 -9.39 1.74
CA ALA A 9 -10.93 -8.44 2.84
C ALA A 9 -12.13 -7.47 2.79
N TRP A 10 -12.48 -6.96 1.62
CA TRP A 10 -13.65 -6.11 1.46
C TRP A 10 -14.96 -6.85 1.76
N GLU A 11 -15.11 -8.07 1.27
CA GLU A 11 -16.29 -8.90 1.53
C GLU A 11 -16.45 -9.20 3.05
N ALA A 12 -15.34 -9.42 3.75
CA ALA A 12 -15.34 -9.58 5.20
C ALA A 12 -15.81 -8.33 5.94
N GLU A 13 -15.40 -7.14 5.49
CA GLU A 13 -15.84 -5.85 6.07
C GLU A 13 -17.33 -5.60 5.80
N VAL A 14 -17.84 -5.94 4.61
CA VAL A 14 -19.28 -5.85 4.30
C VAL A 14 -20.08 -6.74 5.25
N ALA A 15 -19.67 -8.00 5.42
CA ALA A 15 -20.34 -8.91 6.34
C ALA A 15 -20.24 -8.45 7.80
N ALA A 16 -19.12 -7.80 8.20
CA ALA A 16 -18.96 -7.24 9.52
C ALA A 16 -19.89 -6.04 9.75
N ALA A 17 -19.96 -5.10 8.80
CA ALA A 17 -20.83 -3.94 8.88
C ALA A 17 -22.30 -4.34 9.01
N GLN A 18 -22.76 -5.32 8.24
CA GLN A 18 -24.12 -5.86 8.33
C GLN A 18 -24.43 -6.47 9.71
N ARG A 19 -23.50 -7.27 10.25
CA ARG A 19 -23.67 -7.85 11.60
C ARG A 19 -23.67 -6.79 12.69
N GLU A 20 -22.80 -5.80 12.58
CA GLU A 20 -22.70 -4.69 13.53
C GLU A 20 -23.99 -3.85 13.52
N ALA A 21 -24.50 -3.53 12.32
CA ALA A 21 -25.76 -2.79 12.14
C ALA A 21 -26.97 -3.54 12.70
N ALA A 22 -27.09 -4.84 12.40
CA ALA A 22 -28.14 -5.68 12.95
C ALA A 22 -28.10 -5.69 14.49
N GLY A 23 -26.91 -5.87 15.08
CA GLY A 23 -26.75 -5.80 16.54
C GLY A 23 -26.99 -4.40 17.12
N PHE A 24 -26.73 -3.35 16.36
CA PHE A 24 -26.95 -1.97 16.77
C PHE A 24 -28.43 -1.64 16.87
N VAL A 25 -29.24 -1.97 15.86
CA VAL A 25 -30.68 -1.66 15.84
C VAL A 25 -31.48 -2.42 16.89
N GLU A 26 -31.02 -3.61 17.30
CA GLU A 26 -31.61 -4.37 18.41
C GLU A 26 -31.50 -3.65 19.76
N ARG A 27 -30.62 -2.66 19.90
CA ARG A 27 -30.52 -1.83 21.12
C ARG A 27 -31.65 -0.80 21.25
N PHE A 28 -32.49 -0.68 20.23
CA PHE A 28 -33.55 0.33 20.15
C PHE A 28 -34.94 -0.33 20.06
N PRO A 29 -35.41 -1.03 21.11
CA PRO A 29 -36.66 -1.80 21.09
C PRO A 29 -37.91 -0.94 20.89
N TRP A 30 -37.82 0.38 21.10
CA TRP A 30 -38.93 1.32 20.90
C TRP A 30 -39.12 1.74 19.43
N LEU A 31 -38.22 1.35 18.54
CA LEU A 31 -38.35 1.63 17.11
C LEU A 31 -39.26 0.59 16.43
N SER A 32 -40.18 1.08 15.59
CA SER A 32 -40.95 0.21 14.70
C SER A 32 -40.03 -0.53 13.72
N GLY A 33 -40.52 -1.63 13.13
CA GLY A 33 -39.73 -2.43 12.18
C GLY A 33 -39.19 -1.60 11.01
N GLY A 34 -40.02 -0.72 10.44
CA GLY A 34 -39.60 0.17 9.35
C GLY A 34 -38.55 1.22 9.78
N GLN A 35 -38.64 1.72 11.02
CA GLN A 35 -37.63 2.63 11.56
C GLN A 35 -36.31 1.91 11.87
N ARG A 36 -36.37 0.68 12.39
CA ARG A 36 -35.17 -0.15 12.60
C ARG A 36 -34.46 -0.44 11.29
N GLU A 37 -35.21 -0.79 10.25
CA GLU A 37 -34.62 -1.06 8.94
C GLU A 37 -33.95 0.18 8.34
N ALA A 38 -34.61 1.33 8.38
CA ALA A 38 -34.03 2.59 7.89
C ALA A 38 -32.74 2.97 8.64
N VAL A 39 -32.71 2.78 9.97
CA VAL A 39 -31.50 3.04 10.78
C VAL A 39 -30.40 2.02 10.46
N ARG A 40 -30.76 0.75 10.24
CA ARG A 40 -29.82 -0.31 9.87
C ARG A 40 -29.12 0.05 8.56
N GLU A 41 -29.87 0.36 7.51
CA GLU A 41 -29.33 0.73 6.20
C GLU A 41 -28.44 1.97 6.27
N ALA A 42 -28.87 3.02 6.99
CA ALA A 42 -28.09 4.23 7.16
C ALA A 42 -26.76 3.96 7.89
N TYR A 43 -26.80 3.15 8.95
CA TYR A 43 -25.61 2.78 9.72
C TYR A 43 -24.65 1.91 8.89
N GLU A 44 -25.16 0.94 8.13
CA GLU A 44 -24.34 0.11 7.23
C GLU A 44 -23.61 0.96 6.20
N ALA A 45 -24.32 1.89 5.56
CA ALA A 45 -23.73 2.80 4.57
C ALA A 45 -22.63 3.68 5.16
N GLU A 46 -22.88 4.29 6.32
CA GLU A 46 -21.89 5.13 7.01
C GLU A 46 -20.66 4.30 7.46
N ARG A 47 -20.89 3.09 7.97
CA ARG A 47 -19.83 2.19 8.41
C ARG A 47 -18.93 1.78 7.25
N LEU A 48 -19.50 1.49 6.09
CA LEU A 48 -18.76 1.12 4.89
C LEU A 48 -17.96 2.29 4.33
N ASP A 49 -18.54 3.49 4.25
CA ASP A 49 -17.83 4.71 3.81
C ASP A 49 -16.62 5.00 4.70
N PHE A 50 -16.80 4.88 6.02
CA PHE A 50 -15.70 5.03 6.97
C PHE A 50 -14.57 4.01 6.72
N THR A 51 -14.92 2.74 6.56
CA THR A 51 -13.95 1.65 6.35
C THR A 51 -13.22 1.81 5.01
N GLU A 52 -13.93 2.20 3.95
CA GLU A 52 -13.31 2.54 2.67
C GLU A 52 -12.26 3.63 2.86
N GLY A 53 -12.60 4.73 3.53
CA GLY A 53 -11.66 5.81 3.83
C GLY A 53 -10.43 5.35 4.64
N VAL A 54 -10.57 4.38 5.53
CA VAL A 54 -9.45 3.77 6.28
C VAL A 54 -8.52 3.00 5.34
N PHE A 55 -9.05 2.12 4.50
CA PHE A 55 -8.25 1.37 3.53
C PHE A 55 -7.53 2.30 2.56
N ASP A 56 -8.22 3.35 2.12
CA ASP A 56 -7.69 4.32 1.19
C ASP A 56 -6.49 5.08 1.78
N ARG A 57 -6.60 5.48 3.05
CA ARG A 57 -5.48 6.08 3.79
C ARG A 57 -4.32 5.10 3.97
N ALA A 58 -4.60 3.85 4.29
CA ALA A 58 -3.58 2.81 4.45
C ALA A 58 -2.84 2.54 3.12
N ALA A 59 -3.58 2.42 2.02
CA ALA A 59 -3.03 2.25 0.68
C ALA A 59 -2.17 3.45 0.25
N ARG A 60 -2.63 4.68 0.53
CA ARG A 60 -1.80 5.88 0.29
C ARG A 60 -0.52 5.87 1.13
N ARG A 61 -0.58 5.45 2.40
CA ARG A 61 0.58 5.37 3.28
C ARG A 61 1.59 4.33 2.78
N SER A 62 1.13 3.14 2.42
CA SER A 62 2.00 2.06 1.94
C SER A 62 2.72 2.46 0.65
N ARG A 63 2.02 3.10 -0.30
CA ARG A 63 2.62 3.65 -1.52
C ARG A 63 3.70 4.69 -1.23
N ARG A 64 3.41 5.65 -0.33
CA ARG A 64 4.40 6.67 0.08
C ARG A 64 5.66 6.05 0.69
N VAL A 65 5.49 5.03 1.54
CA VAL A 65 6.62 4.32 2.15
C VAL A 65 7.42 3.57 1.09
N ALA A 66 6.75 2.81 0.22
CA ALA A 66 7.39 2.07 -0.86
C ALA A 66 8.18 2.99 -1.80
N GLU A 67 7.62 4.15 -2.14
CA GLU A 67 8.30 5.14 -2.97
C GLU A 67 9.53 5.73 -2.28
N PHE A 68 9.44 6.04 -0.99
CA PHE A 68 10.58 6.50 -0.20
C PHE A 68 11.73 5.50 -0.21
N TYR A 69 11.44 4.21 0.04
CA TYR A 69 12.45 3.16 0.00
C TYR A 69 13.01 2.96 -1.40
N ARG A 70 12.16 2.95 -2.44
CA ARG A 70 12.60 2.81 -3.83
C ARG A 70 13.58 3.92 -4.23
N ARG A 71 13.28 5.17 -3.86
CA ARG A 71 14.19 6.30 -4.09
C ARG A 71 15.52 6.10 -3.37
N ARG A 72 15.50 5.66 -2.10
CA ARG A 72 16.71 5.40 -1.32
C ARG A 72 17.58 4.30 -1.94
N CYS A 73 16.97 3.19 -2.34
CA CYS A 73 17.66 2.09 -3.01
C CYS A 73 18.29 2.55 -4.33
N LEU A 74 17.52 3.28 -5.16
CA LEU A 74 18.05 3.80 -6.43
C LEU A 74 19.26 4.70 -6.21
N THR A 75 19.23 5.60 -5.23
CA THR A 75 20.39 6.45 -4.90
C THR A 75 21.62 5.64 -4.48
N ILE A 76 21.43 4.56 -3.73
CA ILE A 76 22.54 3.69 -3.33
C ILE A 76 23.07 2.93 -4.55
N CYS A 77 22.18 2.34 -5.35
CA CYS A 77 22.54 1.62 -6.57
C CYS A 77 23.30 2.50 -7.57
N THR A 78 22.88 3.75 -7.78
CA THR A 78 23.58 4.67 -8.70
C THR A 78 24.97 5.04 -8.21
N ARG A 79 25.15 5.23 -6.90
CA ARG A 79 26.48 5.48 -6.30
C ARG A 79 27.40 4.28 -6.47
N TRP A 80 26.92 3.07 -6.19
CA TRP A 80 27.70 1.85 -6.39
C TRP A 80 28.02 1.59 -7.86
N ALA A 81 27.05 1.79 -8.76
CA ALA A 81 27.28 1.69 -10.19
C ALA A 81 28.37 2.68 -10.65
N GLY A 82 28.32 3.93 -10.19
CA GLY A 82 29.37 4.92 -10.47
C GLY A 82 30.74 4.52 -9.94
N ALA A 83 30.81 3.98 -8.72
CA ALA A 83 32.06 3.47 -8.15
C ALA A 83 32.64 2.31 -8.96
N CYS A 84 31.80 1.35 -9.38
CA CYS A 84 32.23 0.23 -10.23
C CYS A 84 32.73 0.72 -11.60
N VAL A 85 32.03 1.66 -12.24
CA VAL A 85 32.44 2.26 -13.52
C VAL A 85 33.78 2.98 -13.38
N ALA A 86 33.96 3.78 -12.33
CA ALA A 86 35.22 4.45 -12.06
C ALA A 86 36.37 3.46 -11.83
N ALA A 87 36.13 2.39 -11.04
CA ALA A 87 37.13 1.35 -10.82
C ALA A 87 37.52 0.64 -12.13
N MET A 88 36.55 0.30 -12.99
CA MET A 88 36.83 -0.30 -14.30
C MET A 88 37.60 0.66 -15.23
N ALA A 89 37.30 1.95 -15.20
CA ALA A 89 38.05 2.94 -16.00
C ALA A 89 39.51 3.05 -15.52
N VAL A 90 39.74 3.07 -14.20
CA VAL A 90 41.08 3.10 -13.62
C VAL A 90 41.86 1.82 -13.97
N THR A 91 41.26 0.64 -13.85
CA THR A 91 41.94 -0.61 -14.22
C THR A 91 42.24 -0.68 -15.71
N ALA A 92 41.34 -0.22 -16.57
CA ALA A 92 41.58 -0.14 -18.01
C ALA A 92 42.73 0.82 -18.36
N LEU A 93 42.78 1.99 -17.73
CA LEU A 93 43.85 2.98 -17.93
C LEU A 93 45.21 2.39 -17.51
N LEU A 94 45.28 1.76 -16.34
CA LEU A 94 46.49 1.11 -15.85
C LEU A 94 46.95 -0.03 -16.75
N ALA A 95 46.02 -0.79 -17.34
CA ALA A 95 46.33 -1.86 -18.28
C ALA A 95 46.82 -1.33 -19.65
N ALA A 96 46.33 -0.17 -20.10
CA ALA A 96 46.73 0.44 -21.38
C ALA A 96 48.10 1.15 -21.30
N LEU A 97 48.45 1.70 -20.14
CA LEU A 97 49.71 2.41 -19.88
C LEU A 97 50.98 1.64 -20.32
N PRO A 98 51.18 0.35 -19.96
CA PRO A 98 52.35 -0.41 -20.38
C PRO A 98 52.35 -0.80 -21.87
N VAL A 99 51.19 -0.77 -22.53
CA VAL A 99 51.08 -0.98 -23.98
C VAL A 99 51.50 0.28 -24.73
N LEU A 100 51.06 1.46 -24.27
CA LEU A 100 51.51 2.75 -24.82
C LEU A 100 53.02 2.99 -24.60
N LEU A 101 53.56 2.57 -23.46
CA LEU A 101 54.99 2.76 -23.15
C LEU A 101 55.92 1.77 -23.90
N ARG A 102 55.38 0.71 -24.49
CA ARG A 102 56.13 -0.29 -25.28
C ARG A 102 55.95 -0.13 -26.80
N GLY A 103 55.00 0.69 -27.23
CA GLY A 103 54.74 1.01 -28.64
C GLY A 103 55.58 2.16 -29.15
#